data_AF-A0A1Q3QQ39-F1
#
_entry.id   AF-A0A1Q3QQ39-F1
#
_cell.length_a   1.000
_cell.length_b   1.000
_cell.length_c   1.000
_cell.angle_alpha   90.00
_cell.angle_beta   90.00
_cell.angle_gamma   90.00
#
_symmetry.space_group_name_H-M   'P 1'
#
loop_
_entity.id
_entity.type
_entity.pdbx_description
1 polymer ?
#
loop_
_entity_poly.entity_id
_entity_poly.type
_entity_poly.pdbx_seq_one_letter_code
_entity_poly.pdbx_strand_id
1 'polypeptide(L)'
;MTPMLTPEETTTTQAAAAAHPRVIPAVAEVRQKVKQDLRMGRAYQQGRINWITTIAMGLFHVGAIAALFFFSWKNLLAFAVMYFFAINVGIGMAYHRLLTHRGYKTPKWVEYFLTMCGTLALEGGPIFWVATHRVHHQNSDDEGDPHTPHDGSWWAHAGWILSGRALHSETALLGRYAPDLTRDPVHVWLSKYHWVPLTISGILLGVIGGLATHSVMGGISMILWGTFLRVTVGLHATWLVNSATHMWGKRRFQTKDDSRNNWWVALLTGGEGWHNNHHAHPVSARHGLAWYEFDVNYYGIWLLSKIGLAKKIQIAKFDPHDPKPAGA
;
A
#
# COMPACT_ATOMS: atom_id res chain seq x y z
N MET A 1 24.57 31.06 74.82
CA MET A 1 23.62 29.94 74.75
C MET A 1 22.67 30.18 73.58
N THR A 2 22.74 29.36 72.54
CA THR A 2 21.61 29.00 71.64
C THR A 2 20.69 28.04 72.43
N PRO A 3 19.39 27.79 72.10
CA PRO A 3 18.59 28.09 70.90
C PRO A 3 17.24 28.82 71.24
N MET A 4 16.11 28.83 70.49
CA MET A 4 15.67 28.14 69.26
C MET A 4 14.67 28.97 68.39
N LEU A 5 14.20 28.33 67.33
CA LEU A 5 13.28 28.65 66.22
C LEU A 5 11.76 28.79 66.57
N THR A 6 11.09 29.80 65.96
CA THR A 6 9.81 29.80 65.16
C THR A 6 8.54 29.03 65.62
N PRO A 7 7.30 29.25 65.06
CA PRO A 7 6.88 30.03 63.87
C PRO A 7 5.60 30.91 64.06
N GLU A 8 4.91 31.20 62.93
CA GLU A 8 3.64 31.94 62.73
C GLU A 8 3.76 33.49 62.72
N GLU A 9 3.06 34.24 61.86
CA GLU A 9 1.80 33.93 61.16
C GLU A 9 1.78 34.46 59.69
N THR A 10 1.12 33.73 58.78
CA THR A 10 1.01 34.09 57.34
C THR A 10 -0.26 34.84 56.99
N THR A 11 -0.16 35.97 56.28
CA THR A 11 -1.30 36.60 55.58
C THR A 11 -1.20 36.50 54.06
N THR A 12 -2.34 36.13 53.47
CA THR A 12 -2.58 35.79 52.06
C THR A 12 -2.38 36.93 51.06
N THR A 13 -1.84 36.63 49.87
CA THR A 13 -2.23 37.33 48.63
C THR A 13 -2.28 36.40 47.41
N GLN A 14 -3.48 36.28 46.82
CA GLN A 14 -3.82 35.91 45.43
C GLN A 14 -3.13 34.70 44.78
N ALA A 15 -3.91 33.61 44.65
CA ALA A 15 -3.66 32.55 43.68
C ALA A 15 -3.84 33.04 42.23
N ALA A 16 -2.82 32.89 41.40
CA ALA A 16 -2.94 33.10 39.97
C ALA A 16 -3.69 31.93 39.32
N ALA A 17 -4.89 32.20 38.78
CA ALA A 17 -5.66 31.20 38.05
C ALA A 17 -4.93 30.79 36.77
N ALA A 18 -4.63 29.50 36.62
CA ALA A 18 -3.93 28.98 35.46
C ALA A 18 -4.77 29.18 34.17
N ALA A 19 -4.28 30.02 33.26
CA ALA A 19 -4.91 30.21 31.96
C ALA A 19 -4.83 28.91 31.16
N HIS A 20 -5.97 28.27 30.89
CA HIS A 20 -6.03 27.18 29.91
C HIS A 20 -5.50 27.69 28.56
N PRO A 21 -4.52 27.01 27.93
CA PRO A 21 -4.01 27.44 26.64
C PRO A 21 -5.14 27.40 25.62
N ARG A 22 -5.47 28.57 25.03
CA ARG A 22 -6.44 28.67 23.94
C ARG A 22 -6.01 27.73 22.82
N VAL A 23 -6.77 26.64 22.65
CA VAL A 23 -6.55 25.73 21.52
C VAL A 23 -6.81 26.52 20.24
N ILE A 24 -5.75 26.73 19.45
CA ILE A 24 -5.82 27.45 18.18
C ILE A 24 -6.90 26.76 17.32
N PRO A 25 -7.88 27.48 16.74
CA PRO A 25 -9.00 26.87 16.02
C PRO A 25 -8.55 25.90 14.92
N ALA A 26 -7.48 26.22 14.18
CA ALA A 26 -6.88 25.31 13.19
C ALA A 26 -6.35 24.00 13.83
N VAL A 27 -5.77 24.06 15.03
CA VAL A 27 -5.33 22.86 15.78
C VAL A 27 -6.53 22.08 16.30
N ALA A 28 -7.60 22.76 16.74
CA ALA A 28 -8.85 22.10 17.12
C ALA A 28 -9.50 21.38 15.91
N GLU A 29 -9.57 22.03 14.76
CA GLU A 29 -10.12 21.50 13.51
C GLU A 29 -9.31 20.29 13.00
N VAL A 30 -7.97 20.39 12.99
CA VAL A 30 -7.09 19.25 12.67
C VAL A 30 -7.30 18.11 13.67
N ARG A 31 -7.38 18.40 14.97
CA ARG A 31 -7.62 17.39 16.01
C ARG A 31 -9.03 16.76 15.93
N GLN A 32 -10.01 17.48 15.40
CA GLN A 32 -11.36 16.99 15.16
C GLN A 32 -11.43 16.11 13.90
N LYS A 33 -10.72 16.49 12.82
CA LYS A 33 -10.51 15.66 11.62
C LYS A 33 -9.76 14.36 11.95
N VAL A 34 -8.76 14.41 12.83
CA VAL A 34 -8.01 13.21 13.30
C VAL A 34 -8.86 12.29 14.21
N LYS A 35 -9.93 12.80 14.81
CA LYS A 35 -10.83 12.02 15.69
C LYS A 35 -11.90 11.22 14.94
N GLN A 36 -12.13 11.46 13.65
CA GLN A 36 -13.01 10.62 12.86
C GLN A 36 -12.28 9.29 12.59
N ASP A 37 -12.96 8.17 12.86
CA ASP A 37 -12.53 6.88 12.31
C ASP A 37 -12.67 6.97 10.79
N LEU A 38 -11.58 6.72 10.06
CA LEU A 38 -11.52 6.90 8.62
C LEU A 38 -12.18 5.71 7.92
N ARG A 39 -13.51 5.61 8.05
CA ARG A 39 -14.34 4.67 7.28
C ARG A 39 -14.25 5.07 5.80
N MET A 40 -13.78 4.16 4.96
CA MET A 40 -13.45 4.44 3.55
C MET A 40 -14.37 3.75 2.54
N GLY A 41 -15.30 2.92 3.01
CA GLY A 41 -16.31 2.24 2.18
C GLY A 41 -17.28 3.19 1.48
N ARG A 42 -18.07 2.63 0.55
CA ARG A 42 -18.78 3.39 -0.49
C ARG A 42 -19.69 4.49 0.04
N ALA A 43 -20.43 4.21 1.11
CA ALA A 43 -21.33 5.17 1.77
C ALA A 43 -20.59 6.44 2.24
N TYR A 44 -19.32 6.32 2.65
CA TYR A 44 -18.51 7.42 3.18
C TYR A 44 -17.86 8.27 2.09
N GLN A 45 -17.78 7.77 0.86
CA GLN A 45 -17.20 8.50 -0.28
C GLN A 45 -18.18 9.48 -0.97
N GLN A 46 -19.41 9.61 -0.46
CA GLN A 46 -20.43 10.56 -0.93
C GLN A 46 -20.81 10.44 -2.42
N GLY A 47 -20.50 9.31 -3.07
CA GLY A 47 -20.84 9.04 -4.48
C GLY A 47 -20.20 9.98 -5.51
N ARG A 48 -19.19 10.77 -5.15
CA ARG A 48 -18.54 11.73 -6.05
C ARG A 48 -17.44 11.06 -6.86
N ILE A 49 -17.41 11.29 -8.17
CA ILE A 49 -16.31 10.86 -9.04
C ILE A 49 -15.08 11.74 -8.79
N ASN A 50 -13.93 11.10 -8.55
CA ASN A 50 -12.63 11.75 -8.51
C ASN A 50 -12.10 11.91 -9.95
N TRP A 51 -12.45 13.03 -10.59
CA TRP A 51 -12.10 13.29 -11.98
C TRP A 51 -10.59 13.28 -12.27
N ILE A 52 -9.75 13.68 -11.32
CA ILE A 52 -8.28 13.67 -11.51
C ILE A 52 -7.79 12.23 -11.64
N THR A 53 -8.15 11.36 -10.69
CA THR A 53 -7.79 9.93 -10.73
C THR A 53 -8.45 9.24 -11.93
N THR A 54 -9.70 9.56 -12.24
CA THR A 54 -10.45 8.98 -13.37
C THR A 54 -9.82 9.32 -14.72
N ILE A 55 -9.46 10.59 -14.96
CA ILE A 55 -8.79 11.01 -16.20
C ILE A 55 -7.40 10.39 -16.30
N ALA A 56 -6.63 10.38 -15.21
CA ALA A 56 -5.32 9.74 -15.19
C ALA A 56 -5.42 8.25 -15.55
N MET A 57 -6.32 7.50 -14.90
CA MET A 57 -6.55 6.09 -15.21
C MET A 57 -7.01 5.89 -16.66
N GLY A 58 -7.95 6.70 -17.16
CA GLY A 58 -8.39 6.66 -18.56
C GLY A 58 -7.23 6.83 -19.55
N LEU A 59 -6.34 7.81 -19.33
CA LEU A 59 -5.15 8.01 -20.16
C LEU A 59 -4.19 6.80 -20.11
N PHE A 60 -4.00 6.20 -18.93
CA PHE A 60 -3.20 4.99 -18.79
C PHE A 60 -3.77 3.81 -19.58
N HIS A 61 -5.09 3.60 -19.55
CA HIS A 61 -5.77 2.54 -20.30
C HIS A 61 -5.75 2.79 -21.82
N VAL A 62 -5.94 4.04 -22.28
CA VAL A 62 -5.81 4.39 -23.70
C VAL A 62 -4.39 4.12 -24.21
N GLY A 63 -3.36 4.50 -23.43
CA GLY A 63 -1.98 4.17 -23.78
C GLY A 63 -1.67 2.67 -23.72
N ALA A 64 -2.32 1.92 -22.83
CA ALA A 64 -2.21 0.46 -22.79
C ALA A 64 -2.80 -0.21 -24.04
N ILE A 65 -3.96 0.26 -24.51
CA ILE A 65 -4.55 -0.19 -25.79
C ILE A 65 -3.63 0.17 -26.96
N ALA A 66 -3.10 1.40 -26.99
CA ALA A 66 -2.14 1.82 -28.02
C ALA A 66 -0.87 0.96 -28.01
N ALA A 67 -0.37 0.54 -26.84
CA ALA A 67 0.82 -0.30 -26.72
C ALA A 67 0.70 -1.62 -27.49
N LEU A 68 -0.50 -2.23 -27.56
CA LEU A 68 -0.72 -3.51 -28.24
C LEU A 68 -0.32 -3.49 -29.72
N PHE A 69 -0.38 -2.33 -30.36
CA PHE A 69 0.04 -2.12 -31.76
C PHE A 69 1.56 -1.98 -31.96
N PHE A 70 2.33 -1.89 -30.87
CA PHE A 70 3.80 -1.71 -30.89
C PHE A 70 4.56 -2.86 -30.20
N PHE A 71 4.08 -4.09 -30.35
CA PHE A 71 4.77 -5.27 -29.81
C PHE A 71 6.22 -5.38 -30.32
N SER A 72 7.14 -5.62 -29.40
CA SER A 72 8.48 -6.15 -29.72
C SER A 72 9.05 -6.86 -28.49
N TRP A 73 10.01 -7.77 -28.68
CA TRP A 73 10.68 -8.44 -27.57
C TRP A 73 11.39 -7.47 -26.61
N LYS A 74 11.92 -6.35 -27.12
CA LYS A 74 12.51 -5.27 -26.31
C LYS A 74 11.45 -4.61 -25.41
N ASN A 75 10.27 -4.36 -25.97
CA ASN A 75 9.15 -3.73 -25.27
C ASN A 75 8.50 -4.68 -24.24
N LEU A 76 8.37 -5.97 -24.56
CA LEU A 76 7.95 -7.01 -23.62
C LEU A 76 8.93 -7.16 -22.46
N LEU A 77 10.24 -7.10 -22.72
CA LEU A 77 11.26 -7.13 -21.67
C LEU A 77 11.16 -5.88 -20.77
N ALA A 78 10.99 -4.70 -21.35
CA ALA A 78 10.78 -3.46 -20.58
C ALA A 78 9.52 -3.55 -19.71
N PHE A 79 8.40 -4.07 -20.23
CA PHE A 79 7.21 -4.38 -19.45
C PHE A 79 7.54 -5.34 -18.29
N ALA A 80 8.17 -6.48 -18.56
CA ALA A 80 8.40 -7.52 -17.55
C ALA A 80 9.33 -7.04 -16.42
N VAL A 81 10.41 -6.34 -16.74
CA VAL A 81 11.34 -5.77 -15.75
C VAL A 81 10.65 -4.72 -14.90
N MET A 82 9.91 -3.79 -15.52
CA MET A 82 9.20 -2.73 -14.79
C MET A 82 8.03 -3.29 -13.96
N TYR A 83 7.38 -4.37 -14.42
CA TYR A 83 6.35 -5.09 -13.69
C TYR A 83 6.91 -5.75 -12.43
N PHE A 84 8.04 -6.45 -12.57
CA PHE A 84 8.73 -7.06 -11.42
C PHE A 84 9.12 -6.02 -10.37
N PHE A 85 9.69 -4.88 -10.77
CA PHE A 85 10.00 -3.81 -9.82
C PHE A 85 8.74 -3.18 -9.21
N ALA A 86 7.71 -2.87 -9.99
CA ALA A 86 6.50 -2.23 -9.45
C ALA A 86 5.69 -3.15 -8.54
N ILE A 87 5.32 -4.35 -9.02
CA ILE A 87 4.34 -5.22 -8.36
C ILE A 87 5.00 -6.18 -7.37
N ASN A 88 6.09 -6.84 -7.75
CA ASN A 88 6.73 -7.83 -6.88
C ASN A 88 7.61 -7.16 -5.81
N VAL A 89 8.61 -6.37 -6.25
CA VAL A 89 9.55 -5.68 -5.35
C VAL A 89 8.88 -4.52 -4.61
N GLY A 90 8.01 -3.78 -5.30
CA GLY A 90 7.33 -2.60 -4.78
C GLY A 90 6.10 -2.90 -3.94
N ILE A 91 5.02 -3.37 -4.54
CA ILE A 91 3.76 -3.63 -3.82
C ILE A 91 3.92 -4.83 -2.87
N GLY A 92 4.21 -6.02 -3.39
CA GLY A 92 4.23 -7.27 -2.61
C GLY A 92 5.29 -7.28 -1.51
N MET A 93 6.56 -7.07 -1.88
CA MET A 93 7.66 -7.08 -0.91
C MET A 93 7.68 -5.83 -0.02
N ALA A 94 7.47 -4.63 -0.56
CA ALA A 94 7.58 -3.38 0.22
C ALA A 94 6.27 -2.97 0.88
N TYR A 95 5.31 -2.45 0.11
CA TYR A 95 4.11 -1.79 0.68
C TYR A 95 3.29 -2.76 1.53
N HIS A 96 3.13 -3.99 1.04
CA HIS A 96 2.37 -5.00 1.73
C HIS A 96 3.18 -5.63 2.89
N ARG A 97 4.20 -6.45 2.58
CA ARG A 97 4.87 -7.30 3.59
C ARG A 97 5.83 -6.54 4.51
N LEU A 98 6.53 -5.52 4.03
CA LEU A 98 7.52 -4.76 4.83
C LEU A 98 6.92 -3.58 5.59
N LEU A 99 6.07 -2.77 4.93
CA LEU A 99 5.53 -1.53 5.49
C LEU A 99 4.21 -1.74 6.22
N THR A 100 3.25 -2.42 5.61
CA THR A 100 1.94 -2.65 6.24
C THR A 100 2.07 -3.61 7.41
N HIS A 101 2.53 -4.84 7.15
CA HIS A 101 2.45 -5.95 8.12
C HIS A 101 3.71 -6.23 8.93
N ARG A 102 4.82 -5.55 8.61
CA ARG A 102 6.10 -5.67 9.32
C ARG A 102 6.63 -7.12 9.41
N GLY A 103 6.32 -7.94 8.40
CA GLY A 103 6.67 -9.36 8.35
C GLY A 103 8.17 -9.64 8.19
N TYR A 104 8.97 -8.62 7.90
CA TYR A 104 10.43 -8.66 7.99
C TYR A 104 10.98 -7.25 8.25
N LYS A 105 12.31 -7.14 8.42
CA LYS A 105 13.01 -5.86 8.56
C LYS A 105 14.23 -5.80 7.64
N THR A 106 14.53 -4.62 7.12
CA THR A 106 15.73 -4.36 6.30
C THR A 106 16.50 -3.14 6.84
N PRO A 107 17.74 -2.90 6.40
CA PRO A 107 18.36 -1.57 6.51
C PRO A 107 17.48 -0.50 5.85
N LYS A 108 17.52 0.74 6.36
CA LYS A 108 16.67 1.83 5.86
C LYS A 108 16.89 2.17 4.38
N TRP A 109 18.12 2.08 3.87
CA TRP A 109 18.39 2.31 2.45
C TRP A 109 17.72 1.25 1.54
N VAL A 110 17.64 -0.01 2.00
CA VAL A 110 16.88 -1.07 1.31
C VAL A 110 15.39 -0.78 1.40
N GLU A 111 14.89 -0.41 2.59
CA GLU A 111 13.47 -0.06 2.80
C GLU A 111 13.04 1.06 1.85
N TYR A 112 13.83 2.13 1.73
CA TYR A 112 13.55 3.25 0.83
C TYR A 112 13.62 2.86 -0.66
N PHE A 113 14.58 2.01 -1.06
CA PHE A 113 14.64 1.50 -2.43
C PHE A 113 13.40 0.68 -2.79
N LEU A 114 13.04 -0.29 -1.95
CA LEU A 114 11.84 -1.11 -2.12
C LEU A 114 10.57 -0.24 -2.15
N THR A 115 10.49 0.76 -1.26
CA THR A 115 9.37 1.72 -1.21
C THR A 115 9.28 2.59 -2.47
N MET A 116 10.42 3.02 -3.02
CA MET A 116 10.48 3.74 -4.29
C MET A 116 10.00 2.86 -5.44
N CYS A 117 10.38 1.58 -5.47
CA CYS A 117 9.85 0.63 -6.46
C CYS A 117 8.31 0.53 -6.41
N GLY A 118 7.70 0.56 -5.22
CA GLY A 118 6.23 0.58 -5.06
C GLY A 118 5.56 1.80 -5.70
N THR A 119 6.21 2.96 -5.70
CA THR A 119 5.65 4.17 -6.33
C THR A 119 5.48 4.04 -7.85
N LEU A 120 6.21 3.12 -8.50
CA LEU A 120 6.08 2.84 -9.93
C LEU A 120 4.72 2.26 -10.30
N ALA A 121 3.97 1.66 -9.36
CA ALA A 121 2.68 1.02 -9.61
C ALA A 121 1.53 2.01 -9.86
N LEU A 122 1.69 3.30 -9.53
CA LEU A 122 0.64 4.34 -9.56
C LEU A 122 -0.53 4.11 -8.58
N GLU A 123 -0.32 3.34 -7.51
CA GLU A 123 -1.33 3.07 -6.47
C GLU A 123 -1.32 4.12 -5.33
N GLY A 124 -0.79 5.31 -5.61
CA GLY A 124 -0.58 6.39 -4.64
C GLY A 124 0.72 6.24 -3.83
N GLY A 125 0.88 7.11 -2.82
CA GLY A 125 2.05 7.10 -1.93
C GLY A 125 2.00 5.98 -0.87
N PRO A 126 3.16 5.55 -0.32
CA PRO A 126 3.21 4.47 0.66
C PRO A 126 2.36 4.74 1.91
N ILE A 127 2.25 5.99 2.37
CA ILE A 127 1.39 6.34 3.52
C ILE A 127 -0.09 6.12 3.22
N PHE A 128 -0.54 6.46 2.01
CA PHE A 128 -1.92 6.19 1.57
C PHE A 128 -2.18 4.70 1.46
N TRP A 129 -1.33 3.98 0.71
CA TRP A 129 -1.50 2.55 0.49
C TRP A 129 -1.52 1.76 1.81
N VAL A 130 -0.54 1.99 2.69
CA VAL A 130 -0.45 1.33 4.00
C VAL A 130 -1.63 1.68 4.91
N ALA A 131 -2.09 2.93 4.91
CA ALA A 131 -3.26 3.33 5.70
C ALA A 131 -4.55 2.67 5.19
N THR A 132 -4.78 2.67 3.87
CA THR A 132 -5.92 2.02 3.23
C THR A 132 -5.93 0.52 3.53
N HIS A 133 -4.80 -0.17 3.36
CA HIS A 133 -4.71 -1.60 3.60
C HIS A 133 -4.89 -1.99 5.08
N ARG A 134 -4.41 -1.15 6.02
CA ARG A 134 -4.64 -1.36 7.45
C ARG A 134 -6.11 -1.16 7.85
N VAL A 135 -6.84 -0.24 7.20
CA VAL A 135 -8.29 -0.08 7.42
C VAL A 135 -9.07 -1.24 6.81
N HIS A 136 -8.68 -1.71 5.61
CA HIS A 136 -9.23 -2.94 5.03
C HIS A 136 -9.06 -4.12 5.99
N HIS A 137 -7.86 -4.40 6.50
CA HIS A 137 -7.68 -5.51 7.46
C HIS A 137 -8.48 -5.38 8.78
N GLN A 138 -8.76 -4.15 9.24
CA GLN A 138 -9.60 -3.94 10.42
C GLN A 138 -11.07 -4.28 10.12
N ASN A 139 -11.56 -3.80 8.99
CA ASN A 139 -12.98 -3.83 8.62
C ASN A 139 -13.26 -4.76 7.42
N SER A 140 -12.44 -5.78 7.18
CA SER A 140 -12.47 -6.58 5.93
C SER A 140 -13.85 -7.20 5.72
N ASP A 141 -14.46 -6.88 4.58
CA ASP A 141 -15.83 -7.29 4.23
C ASP A 141 -16.94 -6.80 5.21
N ASP A 142 -16.62 -5.84 6.08
CA ASP A 142 -17.52 -5.15 7.01
C ASP A 142 -17.75 -3.67 6.61
N GLU A 143 -18.65 -2.97 7.31
CA GLU A 143 -18.89 -1.54 7.11
C GLU A 143 -17.61 -0.71 7.37
N GLY A 144 -17.11 -0.06 6.31
CA GLY A 144 -15.97 0.86 6.38
C GLY A 144 -14.70 0.35 5.70
N ASP A 145 -14.69 -0.91 5.22
CA ASP A 145 -13.73 -1.42 4.23
C ASP A 145 -13.67 -0.48 3.01
N PRO A 146 -12.50 0.02 2.57
CA PRO A 146 -12.38 0.81 1.35
C PRO A 146 -12.99 0.13 0.11
N HIS A 147 -12.84 -1.19 0.00
CA HIS A 147 -13.02 -1.93 -1.25
C HIS A 147 -13.66 -3.31 -1.04
N THR A 148 -14.60 -3.43 -0.09
CA THR A 148 -15.41 -4.66 0.06
C THR A 148 -16.22 -4.95 -1.22
N PRO A 149 -16.28 -6.22 -1.67
CA PRO A 149 -17.18 -6.64 -2.75
C PRO A 149 -18.67 -6.61 -2.34
N HIS A 150 -19.00 -6.48 -1.05
CA HIS A 150 -20.38 -6.29 -0.59
C HIS A 150 -20.96 -4.94 -1.06
N ASP A 151 -20.12 -3.92 -1.23
CA ASP A 151 -20.46 -2.64 -1.88
C ASP A 151 -20.56 -2.77 -3.43
N GLY A 152 -20.27 -3.95 -3.97
CA GLY A 152 -20.36 -4.33 -5.39
C GLY A 152 -19.04 -4.84 -5.96
N SER A 153 -19.09 -5.84 -6.85
CA SER A 153 -17.90 -6.43 -7.48
C SER A 153 -17.06 -5.42 -8.28
N TRP A 154 -17.69 -4.51 -9.02
CA TRP A 154 -17.01 -3.40 -9.69
C TRP A 154 -16.46 -2.36 -8.70
N TRP A 155 -17.13 -2.16 -7.55
CA TRP A 155 -16.66 -1.25 -6.50
C TRP A 155 -15.33 -1.74 -5.93
N ALA A 156 -15.26 -2.99 -5.49
CA ALA A 156 -14.04 -3.63 -4.98
C ALA A 156 -12.89 -3.62 -5.98
N HIS A 157 -13.20 -3.80 -7.27
CA HIS A 157 -12.20 -3.79 -8.32
C HIS A 157 -11.65 -2.37 -8.58
N ALA A 158 -12.48 -1.45 -9.10
CA ALA A 158 -12.01 -0.12 -9.52
C ALA A 158 -12.90 1.05 -9.07
N GLY A 159 -14.15 0.81 -8.66
CA GLY A 159 -15.06 1.88 -8.26
C GLY A 159 -14.57 2.68 -7.04
N TRP A 160 -13.94 2.00 -6.08
CA TRP A 160 -13.44 2.61 -4.84
C TRP A 160 -12.34 3.66 -5.02
N ILE A 161 -11.50 3.49 -6.05
CA ILE A 161 -10.34 4.36 -6.32
C ILE A 161 -10.68 5.51 -7.27
N LEU A 162 -11.72 5.32 -8.09
CA LEU A 162 -12.31 6.33 -8.98
C LEU A 162 -13.25 7.32 -8.24
N SER A 163 -13.53 7.08 -6.96
CA SER A 163 -14.53 7.79 -6.17
C SER A 163 -13.92 8.59 -5.02
N GLY A 164 -14.75 9.44 -4.39
CA GLY A 164 -14.43 10.14 -3.16
C GLY A 164 -13.40 11.27 -3.32
N ARG A 165 -12.68 11.56 -2.22
CA ARG A 165 -11.59 12.54 -2.18
C ARG A 165 -10.27 11.84 -2.49
N ALA A 166 -9.44 12.44 -3.35
CA ALA A 166 -8.07 12.00 -3.54
C ALA A 166 -7.28 12.10 -2.21
N LEU A 167 -7.00 10.97 -1.57
CA LEU A 167 -6.22 10.90 -0.31
C LEU A 167 -4.73 10.58 -0.55
N HIS A 168 -4.29 10.38 -1.80
CA HIS A 168 -2.95 9.86 -2.16
C HIS A 168 -1.75 10.63 -1.59
N SER A 169 -1.95 11.88 -1.15
CA SER A 169 -0.94 12.75 -0.52
C SER A 169 -1.35 13.31 0.85
N GLU A 170 -2.52 12.93 1.39
CA GLU A 170 -3.16 13.49 2.59
C GLU A 170 -2.58 12.91 3.90
N THR A 171 -1.26 13.00 4.04
CA THR A 171 -0.46 12.42 5.13
C THR A 171 -1.00 12.73 6.53
N ALA A 172 -1.56 13.93 6.74
CA ALA A 172 -2.10 14.35 8.04
C ALA A 172 -3.40 13.61 8.43
N LEU A 173 -4.24 13.24 7.46
CA LEU A 173 -5.47 12.46 7.71
C LEU A 173 -5.15 10.96 7.89
N LEU A 174 -4.22 10.46 7.08
CA LEU A 174 -3.83 9.04 7.06
C LEU A 174 -2.92 8.65 8.22
N GLY A 175 -2.29 9.63 8.89
CA GLY A 175 -1.30 9.42 9.95
C GLY A 175 -1.80 8.68 11.19
N ARG A 176 -3.12 8.55 11.38
CA ARG A 176 -3.69 7.67 12.43
C ARG A 176 -3.46 6.18 12.14
N TYR A 177 -3.46 5.78 10.86
CA TYR A 177 -3.33 4.39 10.42
C TYR A 177 -1.92 4.02 9.99
N ALA A 178 -1.11 5.01 9.56
CA ALA A 178 0.31 4.84 9.25
C ALA A 178 1.27 5.71 10.10
N PRO A 179 1.13 5.80 11.45
CA PRO A 179 1.90 6.71 12.31
C PRO A 179 3.41 6.41 12.34
N ASP A 180 3.78 5.18 11.99
CA ASP A 180 5.15 4.70 11.82
C ASP A 180 5.81 5.24 10.53
N LEU A 181 5.04 5.46 9.46
CA LEU A 181 5.55 6.05 8.21
C LEU A 181 5.51 7.58 8.24
N THR A 182 4.52 8.21 8.90
CA THR A 182 4.42 9.69 8.94
C THR A 182 5.53 10.36 9.76
N ARG A 183 6.23 9.60 10.61
CA ARG A 183 7.41 10.03 11.37
C ARG A 183 8.72 9.95 10.59
N ASP A 184 8.70 9.34 9.40
CA ASP A 184 9.88 9.15 8.56
C ASP A 184 9.84 10.13 7.37
N PRO A 185 10.78 11.10 7.30
CA PRO A 185 10.74 12.14 6.28
C PRO A 185 10.90 11.60 4.86
N VAL A 186 11.55 10.45 4.66
CA VAL A 186 11.71 9.84 3.33
C VAL A 186 10.40 9.21 2.87
N HIS A 187 9.66 8.56 3.78
CA HIS A 187 8.33 8.02 3.48
C HIS A 187 7.29 9.14 3.24
N VAL A 188 7.38 10.26 3.95
CA VAL A 188 6.56 11.45 3.68
C VAL A 188 6.90 12.07 2.32
N TRP A 189 8.18 12.20 1.98
CA TRP A 189 8.63 12.70 0.67
C TRP A 189 8.18 11.78 -0.47
N LEU A 190 8.40 10.46 -0.36
CA LEU A 190 7.93 9.47 -1.34
C LEU A 190 6.40 9.47 -1.46
N SER A 191 5.66 9.76 -0.39
CA SER A 191 4.19 9.87 -0.48
C SER A 191 3.73 11.12 -1.20
N LYS A 192 4.39 12.27 -0.97
CA LYS A 192 4.07 13.53 -1.65
C LYS A 192 4.45 13.50 -3.13
N TYR A 193 5.55 12.85 -3.48
CA TYR A 193 6.12 12.84 -4.83
C TYR A 193 6.10 11.45 -5.50
N HIS A 194 5.15 10.58 -5.13
CA HIS A 194 5.06 9.19 -5.64
C HIS A 194 4.98 9.08 -7.17
N TRP A 195 4.48 10.10 -7.87
CA TRP A 195 4.46 10.11 -9.33
C TRP A 195 5.85 10.32 -9.97
N VAL A 196 6.81 10.89 -9.25
CA VAL A 196 8.13 11.29 -9.79
C VAL A 196 8.96 10.09 -10.28
N PRO A 197 9.12 8.98 -9.53
CA PRO A 197 9.86 7.82 -10.02
C PRO A 197 9.22 7.17 -11.26
N LEU A 198 7.88 7.20 -11.36
CA LEU A 198 7.17 6.74 -12.56
C LEU A 198 7.45 7.63 -13.77
N THR A 199 7.39 8.95 -13.61
CA THR A 199 7.71 9.90 -14.69
C THR A 199 9.17 9.79 -15.13
N ILE A 200 10.12 9.72 -14.20
CA ILE A 200 11.55 9.57 -14.52
C ILE A 200 11.81 8.24 -15.24
N SER A 201 11.27 7.13 -14.74
CA SER A 201 11.44 5.83 -15.41
C SER A 201 10.80 5.81 -16.81
N GLY A 202 9.65 6.47 -17.01
CA GLY A 202 9.06 6.66 -18.34
C GLY A 202 9.98 7.44 -19.29
N ILE A 203 10.57 8.55 -18.85
CA ILE A 203 11.53 9.33 -19.66
C ILE A 203 12.75 8.47 -20.02
N LEU A 204 13.30 7.73 -19.05
CA LEU A 204 14.45 6.83 -19.28
C LEU A 204 14.11 5.71 -20.27
N LEU A 205 12.93 5.09 -20.17
CA LEU A 205 12.45 4.10 -21.14
C LEU A 205 12.32 4.70 -22.55
N GLY A 206 11.87 5.95 -22.66
CA GLY A 206 11.83 6.68 -23.92
C GLY A 206 13.21 6.88 -24.55
N VAL A 207 14.19 7.29 -23.76
CA VAL A 207 15.58 7.44 -24.21
C VAL A 207 16.18 6.07 -24.60
N ILE A 208 16.01 5.05 -23.76
CA ILE A 208 16.54 3.70 -24.01
C ILE A 208 15.92 3.10 -25.28
N GLY A 209 14.59 3.14 -25.43
CA GLY A 209 13.90 2.65 -26.61
C GLY A 209 14.26 3.45 -27.87
N GLY A 210 14.47 4.75 -27.73
CA GLY A 210 14.91 5.63 -28.81
C GLY A 210 16.30 5.28 -29.32
N LEU A 211 17.26 5.14 -28.42
CA LEU A 211 18.63 4.73 -28.74
C LEU A 211 18.70 3.29 -29.28
N ALA A 212 18.01 2.34 -28.64
CA ALA A 212 18.02 0.92 -29.01
C ALA A 212 17.29 0.59 -30.33
N THR A 213 16.68 1.58 -30.98
CA THR A 213 16.02 1.46 -32.29
C THR A 213 16.45 2.54 -33.28
N HIS A 214 17.30 3.48 -32.85
CA HIS A 214 17.65 4.70 -33.58
C HIS A 214 16.42 5.50 -34.08
N SER A 215 15.31 5.51 -33.32
CA SER A 215 14.05 6.14 -33.74
C SER A 215 13.22 6.71 -32.59
N VAL A 216 12.57 7.85 -32.81
CA VAL A 216 11.62 8.43 -31.82
C VAL A 216 10.46 7.47 -31.54
N MET A 217 9.97 6.77 -32.57
CA MET A 217 8.87 5.82 -32.43
C MET A 217 9.22 4.62 -31.53
N GLY A 218 10.46 4.13 -31.57
CA GLY A 218 10.91 3.08 -30.66
C GLY A 218 10.93 3.55 -29.20
N GLY A 219 11.30 4.81 -28.94
CA GLY A 219 11.17 5.43 -27.62
C GLY A 219 9.72 5.49 -27.14
N ILE A 220 8.81 5.98 -27.99
CA ILE A 220 7.36 5.99 -27.70
C ILE A 220 6.85 4.56 -27.42
N SER A 221 7.25 3.58 -28.24
CA SER A 221 6.82 2.19 -28.07
C SER A 221 7.23 1.59 -26.73
N MET A 222 8.42 1.93 -26.24
CA MET A 222 8.95 1.42 -24.97
C MET A 222 8.30 2.12 -23.76
N ILE A 223 7.92 3.40 -23.88
CA ILE A 223 7.07 4.10 -22.91
C ILE A 223 5.68 3.43 -22.84
N LEU A 224 5.04 3.21 -23.99
CA LEU A 224 3.72 2.59 -24.05
C LEU A 224 3.70 1.21 -23.37
N TRP A 225 4.74 0.39 -23.58
CA TRP A 225 4.85 -0.92 -22.91
C TRP A 225 5.28 -0.83 -21.45
N GLY A 226 6.46 -0.26 -21.14
CA GLY A 226 7.04 -0.27 -19.80
C GLY A 226 6.38 0.66 -18.79
N THR A 227 5.60 1.64 -19.26
CA THR A 227 4.81 2.56 -18.43
C THR A 227 3.31 2.33 -18.59
N PHE A 228 2.71 2.57 -19.76
CA PHE A 228 1.24 2.62 -19.87
C PHE A 228 0.56 1.24 -19.71
N LEU A 229 0.96 0.26 -20.53
CA LEU A 229 0.47 -1.10 -20.45
C LEU A 229 0.85 -1.76 -19.12
N ARG A 230 2.11 -1.59 -18.68
CA ARG A 230 2.62 -2.16 -17.44
C ARG A 230 1.91 -1.62 -16.20
N VAL A 231 1.64 -0.32 -16.09
CA VAL A 231 0.82 0.25 -15.00
C VAL A 231 -0.60 -0.31 -15.08
N THR A 232 -1.24 -0.29 -16.26
CA THR A 232 -2.64 -0.73 -16.41
C THR A 232 -2.84 -2.21 -16.02
N VAL A 233 -1.96 -3.11 -16.49
CA VAL A 233 -2.00 -4.54 -16.10
C VAL A 233 -1.67 -4.71 -14.61
N GLY A 234 -0.72 -3.93 -14.07
CA GLY A 234 -0.36 -3.94 -12.66
C GLY A 234 -1.53 -3.54 -11.75
N LEU A 235 -2.21 -2.44 -12.08
CA LEU A 235 -3.41 -1.97 -11.39
C LEU A 235 -4.51 -3.04 -11.38
N HIS A 236 -4.83 -3.64 -12.54
CA HIS A 236 -5.80 -4.73 -12.57
C HIS A 236 -5.34 -5.94 -11.75
N ALA A 237 -4.06 -6.29 -11.76
CA ALA A 237 -3.53 -7.40 -10.97
C ALA A 237 -3.66 -7.18 -9.45
N THR A 238 -3.45 -5.95 -8.95
CA THR A 238 -3.63 -5.62 -7.53
C THR A 238 -5.11 -5.42 -7.17
N TRP A 239 -5.92 -4.82 -8.05
CA TRP A 239 -7.38 -4.73 -7.88
C TRP A 239 -8.10 -6.09 -7.89
N LEU A 240 -7.53 -7.10 -8.54
CA LEU A 240 -7.99 -8.49 -8.44
C LEU A 240 -7.74 -9.09 -7.06
N VAL A 241 -6.79 -8.56 -6.27
CA VAL A 241 -6.57 -8.95 -4.87
C VAL A 241 -7.70 -8.42 -3.96
N ASN A 242 -8.29 -7.28 -4.32
CA ASN A 242 -9.45 -6.74 -3.61
C ASN A 242 -10.75 -7.43 -4.03
N SER A 243 -10.92 -7.68 -5.34
CA SER A 243 -12.18 -8.22 -5.89
C SER A 243 -12.20 -9.75 -5.99
N ALA A 244 -11.34 -10.35 -6.82
CA ALA A 244 -11.43 -11.77 -7.16
C ALA A 244 -11.08 -12.68 -5.98
N THR A 245 -10.16 -12.29 -5.11
CA THR A 245 -9.81 -13.06 -3.90
C THR A 245 -10.73 -12.84 -2.70
N HIS A 246 -11.68 -11.91 -2.75
CA HIS A 246 -12.80 -11.89 -1.78
C HIS A 246 -14.05 -12.58 -2.34
N MET A 247 -14.17 -12.80 -3.66
CA MET A 247 -15.32 -13.47 -4.26
C MET A 247 -15.08 -14.96 -4.60
N TRP A 248 -13.87 -15.33 -5.05
CA TRP A 248 -13.60 -16.63 -5.69
C TRP A 248 -12.28 -17.25 -5.25
N GLY A 249 -12.32 -18.54 -4.91
CA GLY A 249 -11.14 -19.32 -4.54
C GLY A 249 -11.43 -20.31 -3.42
N LYS A 250 -10.36 -20.82 -2.78
CA LYS A 250 -10.45 -21.79 -1.68
C LYS A 250 -10.16 -21.13 -0.33
N ARG A 251 -10.83 -21.56 0.73
CA ARG A 251 -10.50 -21.16 2.11
C ARG A 251 -9.77 -22.31 2.80
N ARG A 252 -8.57 -22.04 3.31
CA ARG A 252 -7.78 -22.94 4.15
C ARG A 252 -8.09 -22.69 5.63
N PHE A 253 -8.31 -21.43 5.99
CA PHE A 253 -8.59 -20.97 7.34
C PHE A 253 -9.98 -20.35 7.42
N GLN A 254 -10.66 -20.58 8.55
CA GLN A 254 -11.90 -19.91 8.89
C GLN A 254 -11.60 -18.50 9.43
N THR A 255 -11.44 -17.55 8.51
CA THR A 255 -11.31 -16.11 8.81
C THR A 255 -12.70 -15.47 9.01
N LYS A 256 -12.77 -14.30 9.67
CA LYS A 256 -14.03 -13.56 9.83
C LYS A 256 -14.58 -12.99 8.50
N ASP A 257 -13.68 -12.77 7.55
CA ASP A 257 -13.89 -12.14 6.26
C ASP A 257 -14.20 -13.16 5.15
N ASP A 258 -14.37 -12.67 3.92
CA ASP A 258 -14.62 -13.43 2.70
C ASP A 258 -13.31 -13.73 1.92
N SER A 259 -12.13 -13.59 2.53
CA SER A 259 -10.85 -13.86 1.85
C SER A 259 -10.73 -15.32 1.37
N ARG A 260 -10.20 -15.50 0.16
CA ARG A 260 -10.07 -16.77 -0.56
C ARG A 260 -8.72 -16.84 -1.29
N ASN A 261 -8.08 -18.01 -1.27
CA ASN A 261 -6.86 -18.30 -2.04
C ASN A 261 -7.20 -18.53 -3.51
N ASN A 262 -6.55 -17.78 -4.41
CA ASN A 262 -6.75 -17.80 -5.84
C ASN A 262 -5.39 -17.87 -6.58
N TRP A 263 -5.15 -18.99 -7.27
CA TRP A 263 -3.85 -19.31 -7.86
C TRP A 263 -3.47 -18.43 -9.07
N TRP A 264 -4.44 -17.98 -9.87
CA TRP A 264 -4.15 -17.17 -11.05
C TRP A 264 -3.94 -15.70 -10.68
N VAL A 265 -4.63 -15.20 -9.65
CA VAL A 265 -4.30 -13.92 -9.01
C VAL A 265 -2.90 -14.00 -8.38
N ALA A 266 -2.55 -15.12 -7.74
CA ALA A 266 -1.22 -15.32 -7.16
C ALA A 266 -0.12 -15.33 -8.24
N LEU A 267 -0.38 -15.92 -9.42
CA LEU A 267 0.54 -15.89 -10.57
C LEU A 267 0.78 -14.45 -11.06
N LEU A 268 -0.27 -13.65 -11.23
CA LEU A 268 -0.16 -12.25 -11.68
C LEU A 268 0.56 -11.36 -10.67
N THR A 269 0.36 -11.60 -9.37
CA THR A 269 0.87 -10.73 -8.28
C THR A 269 2.16 -11.23 -7.62
N GLY A 270 2.64 -12.42 -8.00
CA GLY A 270 3.79 -13.07 -7.36
C GLY A 270 3.53 -13.61 -5.96
N GLY A 271 2.27 -13.89 -5.60
CA GLY A 271 1.89 -14.54 -4.34
C GLY A 271 0.80 -13.84 -3.52
N GLU A 272 0.35 -12.64 -3.90
CA GLU A 272 -0.67 -11.90 -3.14
C GLU A 272 -2.08 -12.51 -3.27
N GLY A 273 -2.30 -13.33 -4.29
CA GLY A 273 -3.51 -14.14 -4.45
C GLY A 273 -3.68 -15.28 -3.45
N TRP A 274 -2.69 -15.58 -2.60
CA TRP A 274 -2.84 -16.50 -1.46
C TRP A 274 -3.53 -15.80 -0.27
N HIS A 275 -4.70 -15.23 -0.56
CA HIS A 275 -5.29 -14.16 0.25
C HIS A 275 -5.92 -14.63 1.55
N ASN A 276 -6.51 -15.83 1.57
CA ASN A 276 -7.03 -16.42 2.81
C ASN A 276 -5.91 -16.85 3.76
N ASN A 277 -4.79 -17.36 3.22
CA ASN A 277 -3.58 -17.60 4.02
C ASN A 277 -3.06 -16.30 4.63
N HIS A 278 -3.06 -15.23 3.84
CA HIS A 278 -2.65 -13.89 4.26
C HIS A 278 -3.56 -13.32 5.37
N HIS A 279 -4.88 -13.29 5.17
CA HIS A 279 -5.83 -12.80 6.18
C HIS A 279 -5.81 -13.61 7.48
N ALA A 280 -5.52 -14.90 7.40
CA ALA A 280 -5.34 -15.75 8.58
C ALA A 280 -4.04 -15.46 9.34
N HIS A 281 -2.95 -15.07 8.66
CA HIS A 281 -1.65 -14.82 9.26
C HIS A 281 -0.97 -13.57 8.69
N PRO A 282 -1.54 -12.36 8.88
CA PRO A 282 -1.17 -11.16 8.10
C PRO A 282 0.27 -10.70 8.30
N VAL A 283 0.86 -11.00 9.46
CA VAL A 283 2.26 -10.68 9.77
C VAL A 283 3.26 -11.62 9.06
N SER A 284 2.83 -12.74 8.47
CA SER A 284 3.72 -13.66 7.76
C SER A 284 4.24 -13.05 6.46
N ALA A 285 5.56 -12.99 6.29
CA ALA A 285 6.18 -12.58 5.03
C ALA A 285 6.03 -13.61 3.90
N ARG A 286 5.45 -14.78 4.18
CA ARG A 286 5.16 -15.87 3.25
C ARG A 286 3.65 -16.11 3.23
N HIS A 287 3.00 -15.85 2.10
CA HIS A 287 1.57 -16.07 1.90
C HIS A 287 1.29 -17.44 1.26
N GLY A 288 2.21 -17.95 0.43
CA GLY A 288 2.11 -19.32 -0.11
C GLY A 288 2.55 -20.36 0.92
N LEU A 289 1.61 -20.99 1.63
CA LEU A 289 1.90 -21.85 2.80
C LEU A 289 2.03 -23.34 2.44
N ALA A 290 1.38 -23.82 1.39
CA ALA A 290 1.61 -25.16 0.83
C ALA A 290 2.76 -25.18 -0.19
N TRP A 291 3.24 -26.38 -0.54
CA TRP A 291 4.38 -26.56 -1.45
C TRP A 291 4.10 -26.13 -2.90
N TYR A 292 2.84 -26.20 -3.33
CA TYR A 292 2.37 -25.77 -4.66
C TYR A 292 1.96 -24.29 -4.70
N GLU A 293 1.96 -23.59 -3.56
CA GLU A 293 1.57 -22.19 -3.47
C GLU A 293 2.80 -21.30 -3.74
N PHE A 294 3.13 -21.13 -5.03
CA PHE A 294 4.28 -20.34 -5.47
C PHE A 294 4.16 -18.86 -5.01
N ASP A 295 5.22 -18.34 -4.39
CA ASP A 295 5.25 -17.02 -3.76
C ASP A 295 6.57 -16.31 -4.12
N VAL A 296 6.61 -15.73 -5.32
CA VAL A 296 7.76 -14.99 -5.88
C VAL A 296 8.21 -13.86 -4.95
N ASN A 297 7.26 -13.17 -4.32
CA ASN A 297 7.54 -12.05 -3.43
C ASN A 297 8.24 -12.56 -2.15
N TYR A 298 7.82 -13.71 -1.59
CA TYR A 298 8.57 -14.38 -0.52
C TYR A 298 9.95 -14.86 -0.98
N TYR A 299 10.09 -15.42 -2.19
CA TYR A 299 11.41 -15.85 -2.69
C TYR A 299 12.38 -14.67 -2.83
N GLY A 300 11.89 -13.48 -3.20
CA GLY A 300 12.66 -12.23 -3.15
C GLY A 300 13.11 -11.86 -1.73
N ILE A 301 12.21 -11.92 -0.75
CA ILE A 301 12.53 -11.66 0.67
C ILE A 301 13.55 -12.70 1.20
N TRP A 302 13.40 -13.96 0.82
CA TRP A 302 14.32 -15.05 1.15
C TRP A 302 15.71 -14.80 0.56
N LEU A 303 15.81 -14.37 -0.70
CA LEU A 303 17.08 -14.02 -1.33
C LEU A 303 17.76 -12.84 -0.63
N LEU A 304 17.01 -11.78 -0.29
CA LEU A 304 17.49 -10.67 0.54
C LEU A 304 18.00 -11.16 1.91
N SER A 305 17.43 -12.23 2.47
CA SER A 305 17.89 -12.83 3.73
C SER A 305 19.22 -13.55 3.58
N LYS A 306 19.45 -14.23 2.44
CA LYS A 306 20.72 -14.92 2.14
C LYS A 306 21.90 -13.96 2.05
N ILE A 307 21.68 -12.74 1.55
CA ILE A 307 22.68 -11.67 1.53
C ILE A 307 22.62 -10.75 2.75
N GLY A 308 21.89 -11.12 3.81
CA GLY A 308 21.86 -10.41 5.09
C GLY A 308 21.08 -9.08 5.10
N LEU A 309 20.38 -8.74 4.02
CA LEU A 309 19.59 -7.51 3.88
C LEU A 309 18.16 -7.63 4.45
N ALA A 310 17.59 -8.84 4.52
CA ALA A 310 16.33 -9.10 5.21
C ALA A 310 16.58 -9.89 6.51
N LYS A 311 16.01 -9.42 7.63
CA LYS A 311 16.17 -9.99 8.98
C LYS A 311 14.83 -10.03 9.71
N LYS A 312 14.73 -10.85 10.77
CA LYS A 312 13.52 -11.03 11.60
C LYS A 312 12.27 -11.37 10.77
N ILE A 313 12.44 -12.25 9.77
CA ILE A 313 11.37 -12.71 8.87
C ILE A 313 10.38 -13.56 9.67
N GLN A 314 9.12 -13.18 9.61
CA GLN A 314 7.99 -13.86 10.23
C GLN A 314 7.41 -14.86 9.24
N ILE A 315 7.19 -16.09 9.70
CA ILE A 315 6.59 -17.16 8.91
C ILE A 315 5.46 -17.76 9.75
N ALA A 316 4.28 -17.88 9.16
CA ALA A 316 3.12 -18.49 9.80
C ALA A 316 3.44 -19.89 10.35
N LYS A 317 2.91 -20.18 11.54
CA LYS A 317 2.93 -21.51 12.17
C LYS A 317 1.48 -21.89 12.44
N PHE A 318 1.05 -23.02 11.91
CA PHE A 318 -0.30 -23.57 12.02
C PHE A 318 -0.22 -25.08 11.84
N ASP A 319 -1.23 -25.81 12.31
CA ASP A 319 -1.38 -27.24 12.01
C ASP A 319 -2.01 -27.42 10.61
N PRO A 320 -1.36 -28.13 9.66
CA PRO A 320 -1.96 -28.41 8.37
C PRO A 320 -3.24 -29.27 8.43
N HIS A 321 -3.47 -30.01 9.51
CA HIS A 321 -4.64 -30.86 9.73
C HIS A 321 -5.79 -30.13 10.46
N ASP A 322 -5.49 -29.12 11.27
CA ASP A 322 -6.46 -28.23 11.94
C ASP A 322 -6.06 -26.75 11.74
N PRO A 323 -6.22 -26.21 10.50
CA PRO A 323 -5.71 -24.88 10.13
C PRO A 323 -6.52 -23.75 10.76
N LYS A 324 -5.97 -23.16 11.83
CA LYS A 324 -6.54 -22.02 12.55
C LYS A 324 -5.83 -20.69 12.23
N PRO A 325 -6.56 -19.57 12.14
CA PRO A 325 -5.97 -18.25 11.96
C PRO A 325 -5.17 -17.82 13.21
N ALA A 326 -4.30 -16.82 13.07
CA ALA A 326 -3.49 -16.31 14.16
C ALA A 326 -4.35 -15.75 15.30
N GLY A 327 -4.16 -16.28 16.51
CA GLY A 327 -4.84 -15.81 17.72
C GLY A 327 -6.19 -16.48 18.02
N ALA A 328 -6.57 -17.51 17.25
CA ALA A 328 -7.67 -18.43 17.57
C ALA A 328 -7.24 -19.59 18.49
#